data_AF-A0A447QRQ5-F1
#
_entry.id   AF-A0A447QRQ5-F1
#
_cell.length_a   1.000
_cell.length_b   1.000
_cell.length_c   1.000
_cell.angle_alpha   90.00
_cell.angle_beta   90.00
_cell.angle_gamma   90.00
#
_symmetry.space_group_name_H-M   'P 1'
#
loop_
_entity.id
_entity.type
_entity.pdbx_description
1 polymer ?
#
loop_
_entity_poly.entity_id
_entity_poly.type
_entity_poly.pdbx_seq_one_letter_code
_entity_poly.pdbx_strand_id
1 'polypeptide(L)'
;MTTLSKEAALVHAALEARGLETPLRGEMLDRETRKRRIQEHMTEIMQLLNLDLSDDSLAETPHRIAKMYVDEIFSGLDYANFRRLP
;
A
#
# COMPACT_ATOMS: atom_id res chain seq x y z
N MET A 1 3.49 11.56 -13.95
CA MET A 1 4.84 11.14 -13.53
C MET A 1 5.27 12.07 -12.41
N THR A 2 5.13 11.62 -11.17
CA THR A 2 5.61 12.37 -10.00
C THR A 2 7.12 12.26 -9.97
N THR A 3 7.81 13.38 -10.19
CA THR A 3 9.26 13.44 -10.10
C THR A 3 9.66 13.23 -8.63
N LEU A 4 10.34 12.12 -8.34
CA LEU A 4 10.90 11.86 -7.01
C LEU A 4 11.82 13.00 -6.58
N SER A 5 11.95 13.24 -5.27
CA SER A 5 12.98 14.17 -4.81
C SER A 5 14.37 13.61 -5.11
N LYS A 6 15.37 14.49 -5.14
CA LYS A 6 16.76 14.10 -5.38
C LYS A 6 17.23 13.10 -4.31
N GLU A 7 16.87 13.34 -3.05
CA GLU A 7 17.22 12.50 -1.91
C GLU A 7 16.57 11.12 -2.03
N ALA A 8 15.28 11.06 -2.37
CA ALA A 8 14.56 9.81 -2.56
C ALA A 8 15.20 8.95 -3.66
N ALA A 9 15.53 9.57 -4.81
CA ALA A 9 16.20 8.88 -5.91
C ALA A 9 17.61 8.37 -5.53
N LEU A 10 18.39 9.16 -4.77
CA LEU A 10 19.71 8.77 -4.31
C LEU A 10 19.67 7.60 -3.31
N VAL A 11 18.73 7.64 -2.36
CA VAL A 11 18.58 6.57 -1.36
C VAL A 11 18.14 5.27 -2.03
N HIS A 12 17.14 5.34 -2.91
CA HIS A 12 16.67 4.17 -3.65
C HIS A 12 17.81 3.50 -4.45
N ALA A 13 18.54 4.29 -5.24
CA ALA A 13 19.66 3.76 -6.04
C ALA A 13 20.77 3.15 -5.16
N ALA A 14 21.03 3.72 -3.98
CA ALA A 14 22.02 3.18 -3.05
C ALA A 14 21.57 1.86 -2.39
N LEU A 15 20.28 1.71 -2.08
CA LEU A 15 19.71 0.48 -1.55
C LEU A 15 19.70 -0.63 -2.59
N GLU A 16 19.30 -0.32 -3.83
CA GLU A 16 19.35 -1.26 -4.95
C GLU A 16 20.76 -1.75 -5.23
N ALA A 17 21.74 -0.85 -5.31
CA ALA A 17 23.15 -1.21 -5.57
C ALA A 17 23.76 -2.12 -4.50
N ARG A 18 23.22 -2.12 -3.27
CA ARG A 18 23.65 -2.96 -2.15
C ARG A 18 22.78 -4.19 -1.94
N GLY A 19 21.73 -4.38 -2.75
CA GLY A 19 20.77 -5.47 -2.58
C GLY A 19 19.96 -5.37 -1.29
N LEU A 20 19.74 -4.15 -0.78
CA LEU A 20 19.00 -3.88 0.46
C LEU A 20 17.59 -3.32 0.22
N GLU A 21 17.21 -3.12 -1.05
CA GLU A 21 15.88 -2.65 -1.40
C GLU A 21 14.81 -3.70 -1.07
N THR A 22 13.60 -3.23 -0.74
CA THR A 22 12.47 -4.16 -0.51
C THR A 22 12.13 -4.87 -1.82
N PRO A 23 11.95 -6.20 -1.85
CA PRO A 23 11.72 -6.95 -3.07
C PRO A 23 10.33 -6.67 -3.66
N LEU A 24 10.22 -5.59 -4.43
CA LEU A 24 9.02 -5.22 -5.20
C LEU A 24 9.03 -5.89 -6.57
N ARG A 25 7.85 -6.13 -7.14
CA ARG A 25 7.68 -6.78 -8.44
C ARG A 25 6.77 -5.96 -9.33
N GLY A 26 7.16 -5.81 -10.59
CA GLY A 26 6.38 -5.14 -11.62
C GLY A 26 6.11 -3.67 -11.32
N GLU A 27 5.28 -3.06 -12.16
CA GLU A 27 4.83 -1.69 -11.94
C GLU A 27 3.67 -1.66 -10.94
N MET A 28 3.67 -0.68 -10.04
CA MET A 28 2.55 -0.47 -9.13
C MET A 28 1.33 0.05 -9.89
N LEU A 29 0.18 -0.57 -9.66
CA LEU A 29 -1.11 -0.03 -10.08
C LEU A 29 -1.41 1.28 -9.34
N ASP A 30 -2.32 2.08 -9.91
CA ASP A 30 -2.77 3.30 -9.26
C ASP A 30 -3.37 3.03 -7.87
N ARG A 31 -3.25 4.04 -7.00
CA ARG A 31 -3.61 3.95 -5.59
C ARG A 31 -5.06 3.52 -5.36
N GLU A 32 -6.00 4.06 -6.14
CA GLU A 32 -7.43 3.76 -5.95
C GLU A 32 -7.78 2.35 -6.43
N THR A 33 -7.22 1.90 -7.55
CA THR A 33 -7.36 0.52 -8.02
C THR A 33 -6.78 -0.48 -7.02
N ARG A 34 -5.62 -0.19 -6.41
CA ARG A 34 -5.04 -1.05 -5.38
C ARG A 34 -5.96 -1.17 -4.17
N LYS A 35 -6.44 -0.06 -3.61
CA LYS A 35 -7.38 -0.07 -2.48
C LYS A 35 -8.64 -0.86 -2.80
N ARG A 36 -9.26 -0.60 -3.96
CA ARG A 36 -10.48 -1.31 -4.39
C ARG A 36 -10.26 -2.82 -4.48
N ARG A 37 -9.19 -3.28 -5.14
CA ARG A 37 -8.90 -4.72 -5.26
C ARG A 37 -8.57 -5.37 -3.92
N ILE A 38 -7.82 -4.70 -3.05
CA ILE A 38 -7.55 -5.20 -1.70
C ILE A 38 -8.85 -5.29 -0.90
N GLN A 39 -9.71 -4.28 -0.98
CA GLN A 39 -11.02 -4.28 -0.33
C GLN A 39 -11.87 -5.46 -0.81
N GLU A 40 -11.95 -5.70 -2.13
CA GLU A 40 -12.64 -6.86 -2.71
C GLU A 40 -12.10 -8.18 -2.13
N HIS A 41 -10.78 -8.36 -2.10
CA HIS A 41 -10.20 -9.57 -1.50
C HIS A 41 -10.44 -9.70 0.01
N MET A 42 -10.42 -8.60 0.75
CA MET A 42 -10.71 -8.62 2.19
C MET A 42 -12.17 -8.96 2.48
N THR A 43 -13.10 -8.51 1.64
CA THR A 43 -14.52 -8.91 1.68
C THR A 43 -14.63 -10.43 1.54
N GLU A 44 -14.00 -11.01 0.53
CA GLU A 44 -14.01 -12.47 0.32
C GLU A 44 -13.38 -13.24 1.50
N ILE A 45 -12.25 -12.74 2.04
CA ILE A 45 -11.61 -13.33 3.21
C ILE A 45 -12.55 -13.33 4.43
N MET A 46 -13.26 -12.21 4.67
CA MET A 46 -14.20 -12.12 5.79
C MET A 46 -15.40 -13.07 5.61
N GLN A 47 -15.89 -13.25 4.38
CA GLN A 47 -16.93 -14.24 4.08
C GLN A 47 -16.43 -15.67 4.32
N LEU A 48 -15.19 -16.00 3.96
CA LEU A 48 -14.57 -17.30 4.25
C LEU A 48 -14.44 -17.58 5.76
N LEU A 49 -14.35 -16.53 6.58
CA LEU A 49 -14.34 -16.61 8.04
C LEU A 49 -15.76 -16.69 8.65
N ASN A 50 -16.81 -16.77 7.83
CA ASN A 50 -18.23 -16.73 8.23
C ASN A 50 -18.60 -15.47 9.03
N LEU A 51 -17.98 -14.32 8.70
CA LEU A 51 -18.34 -13.03 9.29
C LEU A 51 -19.52 -12.41 8.54
N ASP A 52 -20.50 -11.91 9.28
CA ASP A 52 -21.65 -11.23 8.72
C ASP A 52 -21.31 -9.77 8.39
N LEU A 53 -21.14 -9.47 7.10
CA LEU A 53 -20.85 -8.12 6.63
C LEU A 53 -22.08 -7.20 6.57
N SER A 54 -23.28 -7.70 6.89
CA SER A 54 -24.46 -6.85 7.09
C SER A 54 -24.45 -6.14 8.45
N ASP A 55 -23.63 -6.62 9.39
CA ASP A 55 -23.35 -5.93 10.65
C ASP A 55 -22.60 -4.62 10.40
N ASP A 56 -23.08 -3.54 11.00
CA ASP A 56 -22.57 -2.18 10.80
C ASP A 56 -21.13 -2.00 11.27
N SER A 57 -20.69 -2.77 12.28
CA SER A 57 -19.31 -2.75 12.76
C SER A 57 -18.35 -3.37 11.74
N LEU A 58 -18.82 -4.36 10.97
CA LEU A 58 -18.02 -5.14 10.04
C LEU A 58 -18.07 -4.66 8.59
N ALA A 59 -19.18 -4.04 8.15
CA ALA A 59 -19.40 -3.58 6.78
C ALA A 59 -18.24 -2.72 6.24
N GLU A 60 -17.70 -1.83 7.06
CA GLU A 60 -16.60 -0.92 6.69
C GLU A 60 -15.19 -1.52 6.91
N THR A 61 -15.08 -2.73 7.48
CA THR A 61 -13.77 -3.34 7.78
C THR A 61 -12.92 -3.60 6.54
N PRO A 62 -13.44 -4.17 5.43
CA PRO A 62 -12.65 -4.36 4.22
C PRO A 62 -12.05 -3.06 3.68
N HIS A 63 -12.83 -1.97 3.75
CA HIS A 63 -12.38 -0.64 3.33
C HIS A 63 -11.27 -0.11 4.24
N ARG A 64 -11.43 -0.21 5.56
CA ARG A 64 -10.42 0.21 6.54
C ARG A 64 -9.09 -0.54 6.35
N ILE A 65 -9.13 -1.86 6.11
CA ILE A 65 -7.92 -2.66 5.89
C ILE A 65 -7.22 -2.24 4.59
N ALA A 66 -7.98 -2.04 3.51
CA ALA A 66 -7.43 -1.58 2.24
C ALA A 66 -6.75 -0.21 2.36
N LYS A 67 -7.40 0.75 3.06
CA LYS A 67 -6.83 2.07 3.36
C LYS A 67 -5.55 1.92 4.19
N MET A 68 -5.60 1.16 5.28
CA MET A 68 -4.45 0.95 6.16
C MET A 68 -3.24 0.40 5.39
N TYR A 69 -3.44 -0.60 4.53
CA TYR A 69 -2.34 -1.20 3.76
C TYR A 69 -1.75 -0.22 2.73
N VAL A 70 -2.57 0.52 2.00
CA VAL A 70 -2.08 1.36 0.91
C VAL A 70 -1.58 2.72 1.40
N ASP A 71 -2.27 3.33 2.35
CA ASP A 71 -2.05 4.74 2.73
C ASP A 71 -1.26 4.90 4.03
N GLU A 72 -1.16 3.86 4.85
CA GLU A 72 -0.62 3.98 6.20
C GLU A 72 0.61 3.08 6.38
N ILE A 73 0.41 1.79 6.70
CA ILE A 73 1.48 0.93 7.22
C ILE A 73 2.52 0.57 6.17
N PHE A 74 2.16 0.52 4.88
CA PHE A 74 3.09 0.27 3.78
C PHE A 74 3.26 1.49 2.87
N SER A 75 2.91 2.68 3.34
CA SER A 75 3.13 3.94 2.61
C SER A 75 4.60 4.16 2.23
N GLY A 76 5.53 3.64 3.03
CA GLY A 76 6.97 3.71 2.77
C GLY A 76 7.46 2.89 1.56
N LEU A 77 6.63 2.02 0.98
CA LEU A 77 6.95 1.32 -0.28
C LEU A 77 6.87 2.25 -1.49
N ASP A 78 6.26 3.42 -1.33
CA ASP A 78 6.21 4.48 -2.35
C ASP A 78 7.20 5.58 -1.99
N TYR A 79 8.26 5.71 -2.79
CA TYR A 79 9.28 6.75 -2.63
C TYR A 79 8.73 8.18 -2.81
N ALA A 80 7.51 8.37 -3.33
CA ALA A 80 6.82 9.66 -3.30
C ALA A 80 6.53 10.12 -1.86
N ASN A 81 6.42 9.18 -0.90
CA ASN A 81 6.24 9.45 0.52
C ASN A 81 7.57 9.62 1.27
N PHE A 82 8.72 9.56 0.57
CA PHE A 82 10.03 9.72 1.20
C PHE A 82 10.13 11.12 1.85
N ARG A 83 10.41 11.12 3.16
CA ARG A 83 10.41 12.35 3.96
C ARG A 83 11.51 13.29 3.49
N ARG A 84 11.13 14.54 3.19
CA ARG A 84 12.10 15.63 3.05
C ARG A 84 12.56 16.03 4.46
N LEU A 85 13.86 15.91 4.72
CA LEU A 85 14.44 16.44 5.94
C LEU A 85 14.31 17.98 5.90
N PRO A 86 13.89 18.63 6.99
CA PRO A 86 13.80 20.09 7.08
C PRO A 86 15.17 20.76 7.03
#